data_AF-A0A940FU47-F1
#
_entry.id   AF-A0A940FU47-F1
#
_cell.length_a   1.000
_cell.length_b   1.000
_cell.length_c   1.000
_cell.angle_alpha   90.00
_cell.angle_beta   90.00
_cell.angle_gamma   90.00
#
_symmetry.space_group_name_H-M   'P 1'
#
loop_
_entity.id
_entity.type
_entity.pdbx_description
1 polymer ?
#
loop_
_entity_poly.entity_id
_entity_poly.type
_entity_poly.pdbx_seq_one_letter_code
_entity_poly.pdbx_strand_id
1 'polypeptide(L)'
;MRMQSRLLLFSSLLPASLLGLGAGAGAQEDHAHMAMPAAAPAGAMKQGRWSDPASWPDGKVPGAGDAVTIGRDRDIVLDVTPPALRSLTINGKLSFAADRDLELKTEWILLGGGELDIGSEARPYTRKATITLTDNVPNEDVNTMGDRGIMMLAGT
;
A
#
# COMPACT_ATOMS: atom_id res chain seq x y z
N MET A 1 52.28 6.08 30.67
CA MET A 1 53.36 5.31 31.32
C MET A 1 52.73 4.27 32.24
N ARG A 2 53.15 3.00 32.09
CA ARG A 2 53.34 1.92 33.10
C ARG A 2 52.56 2.00 34.42
N MET A 3 52.10 0.92 35.06
CA MET A 3 52.06 -0.52 34.80
C MET A 3 51.21 -1.16 35.93
N GLN A 4 50.79 -2.38 35.65
CA GLN A 4 50.20 -3.43 36.48
C GLN A 4 50.66 -3.55 37.95
N SER A 5 49.77 -4.09 38.79
CA SER A 5 50.10 -4.83 40.02
C SER A 5 48.89 -5.64 40.49
N ARG A 6 48.93 -6.87 41.02
CA ARG A 6 49.74 -8.09 40.91
C ARG A 6 49.07 -9.09 41.90
N LEU A 7 48.84 -10.34 41.46
CA LEU A 7 48.78 -11.63 42.22
C LEU A 7 47.76 -11.74 43.41
N LEU A 8 47.13 -12.86 43.79
CA LEU A 8 47.46 -14.31 43.90
C LEU A 8 46.12 -15.10 43.85
N LEU A 9 45.88 -16.10 43.00
CA LEU A 9 46.14 -17.56 43.14
C LEU A 9 45.61 -18.22 44.43
N PHE A 10 44.60 -19.11 44.31
CA PHE A 10 44.41 -20.45 44.94
C PHE A 10 42.99 -20.94 44.56
N SER A 11 42.79 -21.81 43.56
CA SER A 11 42.98 -23.28 43.55
C SER A 11 41.87 -24.05 44.28
N SER A 12 40.97 -24.70 43.53
CA SER A 12 40.44 -26.03 43.90
C SER A 12 39.92 -26.80 42.68
N LEU A 13 40.79 -27.71 42.20
CA LEU A 13 40.56 -29.12 41.82
C LEU A 13 39.35 -29.52 40.93
N LEU A 14 39.67 -29.92 39.69
CA LEU A 14 39.04 -30.98 38.86
C LEU A 14 39.20 -32.40 39.49
N PRO A 15 38.73 -33.54 38.92
CA PRO A 15 37.82 -33.85 37.77
C PRO A 15 36.68 -34.84 38.22
N ALA A 16 35.74 -35.41 37.45
CA ALA A 16 35.87 -36.24 36.26
C ALA A 16 34.51 -36.61 35.65
N SER A 17 34.44 -36.47 34.33
CA SER A 17 33.93 -37.42 33.34
C SER A 17 32.55 -38.07 33.52
N LEU A 18 31.62 -37.75 32.62
CA LEU A 18 31.02 -38.79 31.78
C LEU A 18 30.76 -38.24 30.37
N LEU A 19 31.42 -38.86 29.38
CA LEU A 19 31.20 -38.63 27.95
C LEU A 19 29.79 -39.10 27.56
N GLY A 20 29.00 -38.20 26.98
CA GLY A 20 27.92 -38.53 26.08
C GLY A 20 28.25 -37.96 24.70
N LEU A 21 28.82 -38.79 23.82
CA LEU A 21 28.94 -38.48 22.40
C LEU A 21 27.54 -38.54 21.78
N GLY A 22 26.98 -37.38 21.45
CA GLY A 22 25.79 -37.26 20.62
C GLY A 22 26.00 -36.09 19.68
N ALA A 23 26.48 -36.37 18.47
CA ALA A 23 26.62 -35.40 17.40
C ALA A 23 25.25 -34.96 16.91
N GLY A 24 25.01 -33.65 16.91
CA GLY A 24 23.83 -33.01 16.35
C GLY A 24 24.04 -31.51 16.33
N ALA A 25 24.76 -31.04 15.30
CA ALA A 25 24.91 -29.63 15.01
C ALA A 25 23.53 -29.02 14.73
N GLY A 26 23.18 -27.98 15.48
CA GLY A 26 22.02 -27.14 15.26
C GLY A 26 22.27 -25.81 15.96
N ALA A 27 23.07 -24.95 15.33
CA ALA A 27 23.12 -23.54 15.68
C ALA A 27 21.72 -22.97 15.44
N GLN A 28 20.94 -22.80 16.51
CA GLN A 28 19.68 -22.05 16.45
C GLN A 28 20.07 -20.58 16.62
N GLU A 29 20.25 -19.90 15.50
CA GLU A 29 20.34 -18.44 15.45
C GLU A 29 18.98 -17.88 15.89
N ASP A 30 18.97 -17.23 17.05
CA ASP A 30 17.80 -16.54 17.60
C ASP A 30 17.50 -15.32 16.73
N HIS A 31 16.69 -15.51 15.68
CA HIS A 31 16.18 -14.44 14.85
C HIS A 31 15.15 -13.66 15.67
N ALA A 32 15.63 -12.67 16.43
CA ALA A 32 14.79 -11.65 17.02
C ALA A 32 13.91 -11.04 15.91
N HIS A 33 12.61 -11.33 15.96
CA HIS A 33 11.62 -10.66 15.13
C HIS A 33 11.70 -9.17 15.41
N MET A 34 12.33 -8.42 14.50
CA MET A 34 12.18 -6.97 14.43
C MET A 34 10.70 -6.68 14.23
N ALA A 35 10.02 -6.27 15.30
CA ALA A 35 8.63 -5.86 15.23
C ALA A 35 8.53 -4.69 14.23
N MET A 36 7.86 -4.94 13.11
CA MET A 36 7.50 -3.87 12.18
C MET A 36 6.67 -2.85 12.96
N PRO A 37 6.95 -1.54 12.84
CA PRO A 37 6.08 -0.54 13.45
C PRO A 37 4.68 -0.75 12.89
N ALA A 38 3.72 -0.97 13.79
CA ALA A 38 2.32 -1.05 13.43
C ALA A 38 1.96 0.18 12.59
N ALA A 39 1.28 -0.05 11.45
CA ALA A 39 0.80 1.02 10.60
C ALA A 39 0.07 2.04 11.47
N ALA A 40 0.45 3.31 11.36
CA ALA A 40 -0.20 4.39 12.09
C ALA A 40 -1.72 4.30 11.88
N PRO A 41 -2.54 4.56 12.92
CA PRO A 41 -3.99 4.49 12.77
C PRO A 41 -4.41 5.37 11.60
N ALA A 42 -5.14 4.79 10.66
CA ALA A 42 -5.68 5.53 9.53
C ALA A 42 -6.50 6.70 10.11
N GLY A 43 -6.01 7.93 9.92
CA GLY A 43 -6.79 9.11 10.23
C GLY A 43 -8.11 9.05 9.46
N ALA A 44 -9.17 9.61 10.03
CA ALA A 44 -10.48 9.62 9.36
C ALA A 44 -10.35 10.18 7.94
N MET A 45 -10.76 9.40 6.94
CA MET A 45 -10.77 9.84 5.54
C MET A 45 -11.73 11.03 5.40
N LYS A 46 -11.29 12.08 4.70
CA LYS A 46 -12.15 13.20 4.34
C LYS A 46 -12.93 12.84 3.09
N GLN A 47 -14.25 12.74 3.23
CA GLN A 47 -15.13 12.45 2.10
C GLN A 47 -15.35 13.70 1.24
N GLY A 48 -15.29 13.55 -0.07
CA GLY A 48 -15.54 14.63 -1.04
C GLY A 48 -16.14 14.11 -2.35
N ARG A 49 -16.78 14.99 -3.10
CA ARG A 49 -17.29 14.69 -4.45
C ARG A 49 -16.23 14.97 -5.49
N TRP A 50 -16.14 14.15 -6.53
CA TRP A 50 -15.23 14.39 -7.64
C TRP A 50 -15.49 15.75 -8.29
N SER A 51 -16.77 16.11 -8.47
CA SER A 51 -17.14 17.38 -9.11
C SER A 51 -16.93 18.62 -8.24
N ASP A 52 -16.61 18.46 -6.96
CA ASP A 52 -16.38 19.58 -6.05
C ASP A 52 -14.90 20.01 -6.08
N PRO A 53 -14.58 21.25 -6.50
CA PRO A 53 -13.21 21.74 -6.49
C PRO A 53 -12.55 21.68 -5.10
N ALA A 54 -13.32 21.75 -4.00
CA ALA A 54 -12.78 21.65 -2.64
C ALA A 54 -12.23 20.26 -2.28
N SER A 55 -12.57 19.23 -3.05
CA SER A 55 -12.01 17.88 -2.90
C SER A 55 -10.55 17.77 -3.35
N TRP A 56 -10.06 18.75 -4.11
CA TRP A 56 -8.77 18.69 -4.81
C TRP A 56 -7.75 19.68 -4.23
N PRO A 57 -6.45 19.33 -4.16
CA PRO A 57 -5.44 20.16 -3.49
C PRO A 57 -5.24 21.56 -4.07
N ASP A 58 -5.46 21.72 -5.37
CA ASP A 58 -5.30 22.98 -6.10
C ASP A 58 -6.63 23.73 -6.28
N GLY A 59 -7.72 23.23 -5.68
CA GLY A 59 -9.05 23.82 -5.79
C GLY A 59 -9.63 23.70 -7.20
N LYS A 60 -9.22 22.68 -7.99
CA LYS A 60 -9.72 22.45 -9.35
C LYS A 60 -10.09 20.98 -9.55
N VAL A 61 -11.19 20.76 -10.24
CA VAL A 61 -11.60 19.41 -10.65
C VAL A 61 -10.64 18.91 -11.75
N PRO A 62 -10.14 17.67 -11.69
CA PRO A 62 -9.28 17.10 -12.72
C PRO A 62 -9.87 17.18 -14.12
N GLY A 63 -9.04 17.64 -15.05
CA GLY A 63 -9.32 17.80 -16.46
C GLY A 63 -8.80 16.66 -17.33
N ALA A 64 -8.96 16.83 -18.64
CA ALA A 64 -8.50 15.85 -19.63
C ALA A 64 -6.96 15.74 -19.62
N GLY A 65 -6.46 14.51 -19.56
CA GLY A 65 -5.02 14.22 -19.56
C GLY A 65 -4.32 14.45 -18.21
N ASP A 66 -5.06 14.76 -17.14
CA ASP A 66 -4.46 14.90 -15.82
C ASP A 66 -4.08 13.53 -15.23
N ALA A 67 -2.94 13.50 -14.53
CA ALA A 67 -2.53 12.38 -13.70
C ALA A 67 -3.07 12.59 -12.28
N VAL A 68 -4.04 11.77 -11.87
CA VAL A 68 -4.80 12.00 -10.64
C VAL A 68 -4.30 11.08 -9.52
N THR A 69 -4.08 11.63 -8.33
CA THR A 69 -3.80 10.86 -7.12
C THR A 69 -4.84 11.14 -6.04
N ILE A 70 -5.52 10.09 -5.58
CA ILE A 70 -6.38 10.12 -4.40
C ILE A 70 -5.53 9.74 -3.19
N GLY A 71 -5.23 10.72 -2.32
CA GLY A 71 -4.42 10.53 -1.12
C GLY A 71 -5.04 9.60 -0.08
N ARG A 72 -4.21 9.05 0.82
CA ARG A 72 -4.64 8.09 1.87
C ARG A 72 -5.71 8.65 2.81
N ASP A 73 -5.77 9.97 2.95
CA ASP A 73 -6.71 10.71 3.80
C ASP A 73 -7.95 11.19 3.05
N ARG A 74 -8.27 10.60 1.89
CA ARG A 74 -9.40 10.98 1.03
C ARG A 74 -10.30 9.79 0.70
N ASP A 75 -11.59 10.05 0.74
CA ASP A 75 -12.65 9.21 0.18
C ASP A 75 -13.40 10.03 -0.88
N ILE A 76 -13.15 9.75 -2.15
CA ILE A 76 -13.74 10.50 -3.26
C ILE A 76 -14.91 9.72 -3.83
N VAL A 77 -16.06 10.38 -3.96
CA VAL A 77 -17.23 9.84 -4.68
C VAL A 77 -17.21 10.39 -6.10
N LEU A 78 -17.06 9.51 -7.09
CA LEU A 78 -17.23 9.83 -8.51
C LEU A 78 -18.73 10.07 -8.76
N ASP A 79 -19.14 11.34 -8.83
CA ASP A 79 -20.53 11.74 -9.04
C ASP A 79 -20.81 12.36 -10.41
N VAL A 80 -19.77 12.48 -11.24
CA VAL A 80 -19.83 12.89 -12.65
C VAL A 80 -18.90 12.00 -13.47
N THR A 81 -19.17 11.83 -14.77
CA THR A 81 -18.20 11.21 -15.69
C THR A 81 -17.09 12.22 -15.98
N PRO A 82 -15.84 12.01 -15.52
CA PRO A 82 -14.74 12.90 -15.81
C PRO A 82 -14.30 12.80 -17.28
N PRO A 83 -13.57 13.80 -17.79
CA PRO A 83 -12.83 13.62 -19.04
C PRO A 83 -11.79 12.50 -18.92
N ALA A 84 -11.26 12.02 -20.05
CA ALA A 84 -10.24 10.98 -20.05
C ALA A 84 -8.98 11.47 -19.33
N LEU A 85 -8.53 10.71 -18.33
CA LEU A 85 -7.37 11.00 -17.50
C LEU A 85 -6.11 10.36 -18.10
N ARG A 86 -4.95 10.89 -17.73
CA ARG A 86 -3.66 10.26 -18.06
C ARG A 86 -3.39 9.04 -17.17
N SER A 87 -3.74 9.13 -15.90
CA SER A 87 -3.59 8.02 -14.95
C SER A 87 -4.40 8.26 -13.68
N LEU A 88 -4.66 7.19 -12.93
CA LEU A 88 -5.32 7.27 -11.63
C LEU A 88 -4.59 6.41 -10.60
N THR A 89 -4.03 7.05 -9.57
CA THR A 89 -3.48 6.37 -8.39
C THR A 89 -4.41 6.53 -7.20
N ILE A 90 -4.82 5.43 -6.58
CA ILE A 90 -5.75 5.40 -5.45
C ILE A 90 -5.00 4.87 -4.23
N ASN A 91 -4.64 5.79 -3.33
CA ASN A 91 -4.07 5.47 -2.03
C ASN A 91 -5.10 5.56 -0.90
N GLY A 92 -6.17 6.34 -1.10
CA GLY A 92 -7.34 6.41 -0.23
C GLY A 92 -8.48 5.55 -0.77
N LYS A 93 -9.65 6.14 -0.95
CA LYS A 93 -10.82 5.46 -1.53
C LYS A 93 -11.42 6.24 -2.70
N LEU A 94 -11.80 5.52 -3.75
CA LEU A 94 -12.68 6.00 -4.81
C LEU A 94 -13.95 5.15 -4.82
N SER A 95 -15.11 5.77 -4.75
CA SER A 95 -16.40 5.09 -4.89
C SER A 95 -17.21 5.68 -6.04
N PHE A 96 -18.03 4.86 -6.71
CA PHE A 96 -18.95 5.34 -7.75
C PHE A 96 -20.29 5.75 -7.13
N ALA A 97 -20.83 6.92 -7.50
CA ALA A 97 -22.19 7.28 -7.09
C ALA A 97 -23.19 6.26 -7.62
N ALA A 98 -24.04 5.73 -6.73
CA ALA A 98 -24.92 4.60 -7.00
C ALA A 98 -26.25 4.96 -7.70
N ASP A 99 -26.50 6.25 -7.96
CA ASP A 99 -27.76 6.78 -8.47
C ASP A 99 -27.73 7.13 -9.97
N ARG A 100 -26.60 6.92 -10.66
CA ARG A 100 -26.41 7.26 -12.08
C ARG A 100 -25.44 6.32 -12.79
N ASP A 101 -25.47 6.33 -14.11
CA ASP A 101 -24.46 5.66 -14.92
C ASP A 101 -23.20 6.54 -15.01
N LEU A 102 -22.04 5.92 -14.91
CA LEU A 102 -20.75 6.61 -14.87
C LEU A 102 -19.72 5.90 -15.73
N GLU A 103 -18.90 6.69 -16.41
CA GLU A 103 -17.72 6.20 -17.11
C GLU A 103 -16.45 6.77 -16.47
N LEU A 104 -15.39 5.98 -16.41
CA LEU A 104 -14.04 6.40 -16.05
C LEU A 104 -13.09 5.95 -17.15
N LYS A 105 -12.43 6.89 -17.81
CA LYS A 105 -11.46 6.63 -18.88
C LYS A 105 -10.08 7.07 -18.42
N THR A 106 -9.12 6.16 -18.47
CA THR A 106 -7.73 6.40 -18.03
C THR A 106 -6.81 5.39 -18.70
N GLU A 107 -5.52 5.67 -18.77
CA GLU A 107 -4.53 4.71 -19.28
C GLU A 107 -4.46 3.47 -18.36
N TRP A 108 -4.36 3.72 -17.06
CA TRP A 108 -4.31 2.71 -16.01
C TRP A 108 -4.89 3.22 -14.69
N ILE A 109 -5.19 2.28 -13.78
CA ILE A 109 -5.55 2.53 -12.38
C ILE A 109 -4.57 1.76 -11.50
N LEU A 110 -3.95 2.44 -10.53
CA LEU A 110 -3.04 1.84 -9.55
C LEU A 110 -3.61 1.98 -8.13
N LEU A 111 -3.91 0.86 -7.49
CA LEU A 111 -4.28 0.77 -6.09
C LEU A 111 -2.99 0.65 -5.26
N GLY A 112 -2.50 1.79 -4.75
CA GLY A 112 -1.27 1.90 -3.97
C GLY A 112 -1.41 1.51 -2.49
N GLY A 113 -2.46 0.74 -2.16
CA GLY A 113 -2.95 0.52 -0.79
C GLY A 113 -4.29 1.21 -0.49
N GLY A 114 -4.98 1.69 -1.53
CA GLY A 114 -6.34 2.22 -1.46
C GLY A 114 -7.40 1.24 -1.97
N GLU A 115 -8.63 1.75 -2.09
CA GLU A 115 -9.82 0.99 -2.45
C GLU A 115 -10.56 1.61 -3.65
N LEU A 116 -10.96 0.77 -4.60
CA LEU A 116 -11.93 1.11 -5.66
C LEU A 116 -13.25 0.38 -5.37
N ASP A 117 -14.29 1.13 -5.03
CA ASP A 117 -15.60 0.63 -4.60
C ASP A 117 -16.69 0.92 -5.66
N ILE A 118 -17.28 -0.14 -6.22
CA ILE A 118 -18.41 -0.08 -7.14
C ILE A 118 -19.54 -0.96 -6.60
N GLY A 119 -19.86 -0.79 -5.31
CA GLY A 119 -20.87 -1.56 -4.60
C GLY A 119 -20.34 -2.85 -3.97
N SER A 120 -21.20 -3.48 -3.18
CA SER A 120 -20.92 -4.75 -2.50
C SER A 120 -22.14 -5.67 -2.58
N GLU A 121 -22.00 -6.93 -2.13
CA GLU A 121 -23.14 -7.85 -2.08
C GLU A 121 -24.31 -7.29 -1.24
N ALA A 122 -24.02 -6.68 -0.09
CA ALA A 122 -25.03 -6.07 0.78
C ALA A 122 -25.61 -4.76 0.21
N ARG A 123 -24.87 -4.07 -0.68
CA ARG A 123 -25.25 -2.81 -1.32
C ARG A 123 -24.88 -2.85 -2.79
N PRO A 124 -25.63 -3.61 -3.61
CA PRO A 124 -25.26 -3.83 -4.99
C PRO A 124 -25.32 -2.53 -5.78
N TYR A 125 -24.39 -2.36 -6.71
CA TYR A 125 -24.44 -1.27 -7.66
C TYR A 125 -25.46 -1.60 -8.74
N THR A 126 -26.55 -0.83 -8.80
CA THR A 126 -27.70 -1.10 -9.68
C THR A 126 -27.67 -0.31 -10.99
N ARG A 127 -26.65 0.53 -11.17
CA ARG A 127 -26.42 1.36 -12.35
C ARG A 127 -25.30 0.80 -13.21
N LYS A 128 -25.01 1.44 -14.35
CA LYS A 128 -23.88 1.04 -15.20
C LYS A 128 -22.62 1.83 -14.83
N ALA A 129 -21.61 1.14 -14.32
CA ALA A 129 -20.26 1.66 -14.18
C ALA A 129 -19.38 1.10 -15.30
N THR A 130 -18.74 1.96 -16.09
CA THR A 130 -17.84 1.55 -17.18
C THR A 130 -16.45 2.09 -16.92
N ILE A 131 -15.47 1.20 -16.78
CA ILE A 131 -14.05 1.59 -16.76
C ILE A 131 -13.45 1.25 -18.13
N THR A 132 -12.86 2.24 -18.78
CA THR A 132 -12.11 2.05 -20.03
C THR A 132 -10.64 2.31 -19.78
N LEU A 133 -9.81 1.29 -20.00
CA LEU A 133 -8.36 1.39 -19.99
C LEU A 133 -7.88 1.66 -21.42
N THR A 134 -7.38 2.86 -21.66
CA THR A 134 -7.18 3.39 -23.02
C THR A 134 -5.86 2.98 -23.65
N ASP A 135 -4.76 3.02 -22.88
CA ASP A 135 -3.41 2.66 -23.35
C ASP A 135 -3.05 3.29 -24.69
N ASN A 136 -3.18 4.62 -24.73
CA ASN A 136 -2.67 5.48 -25.79
C ASN A 136 -1.18 5.77 -25.64
N VAL A 137 -0.56 5.42 -24.51
CA VAL A 137 0.89 5.59 -24.25
C VAL A 137 1.58 4.22 -24.26
N PRO A 138 2.07 3.76 -25.43
CA PRO A 138 2.57 2.41 -25.58
C PRO A 138 3.92 2.20 -24.87
N ASN A 139 4.12 0.99 -24.31
CA ASN A 139 5.36 0.56 -23.63
C ASN A 139 5.66 1.32 -22.33
N GLU A 140 4.65 1.91 -21.69
CA GLU A 140 4.78 2.33 -20.29
C GLU A 140 4.95 1.08 -19.39
N ASP A 141 5.69 1.24 -18.29
CA ASP A 141 5.76 0.19 -17.28
C ASP A 141 5.45 0.78 -15.91
N VAL A 142 4.25 0.49 -15.42
CA VAL A 142 3.77 0.95 -14.13
C VAL A 142 4.22 -0.04 -13.07
N ASN A 143 5.33 0.25 -12.40
CA ASN A 143 5.88 -0.57 -11.31
C ASN A 143 6.16 -2.04 -11.69
N THR A 144 6.66 -2.33 -12.90
CA THR A 144 6.90 -3.70 -13.41
C THR A 144 5.61 -4.51 -13.66
N MET A 145 4.46 -3.84 -13.70
CA MET A 145 3.14 -4.46 -13.85
C MET A 145 2.53 -4.24 -15.24
N GLY A 146 3.22 -3.52 -16.14
CA GLY A 146 2.77 -3.21 -17.50
C GLY A 146 2.15 -1.82 -17.66
N ASP A 147 1.65 -1.52 -18.87
CA ASP A 147 1.12 -0.22 -19.30
C ASP A 147 -0.40 -0.09 -19.14
N ARG A 148 -1.14 -1.21 -19.16
CA ARG A 148 -2.60 -1.23 -19.15
C ARG A 148 -3.16 -2.16 -18.08
N GLY A 149 -3.82 -1.61 -17.06
CA GLY A 149 -4.46 -2.44 -16.05
C GLY A 149 -5.13 -1.68 -14.91
N ILE A 150 -5.88 -2.44 -14.11
CA ILE A 150 -6.18 -2.11 -12.71
C ILE A 150 -5.19 -2.90 -11.86
N MET A 151 -4.19 -2.21 -11.35
CA MET A 151 -3.01 -2.77 -10.72
C MET A 151 -3.08 -2.59 -9.20
N MET A 152 -2.63 -3.56 -8.43
CA MET A 152 -2.65 -3.52 -6.97
C MET A 152 -1.23 -3.74 -6.44
N LEU A 153 -0.66 -2.75 -5.75
CA LEU A 153 0.70 -2.86 -5.17
C LEU A 153 0.71 -3.61 -3.83
N ALA A 154 -0.41 -3.59 -3.11
CA ALA A 154 -0.59 -4.31 -1.86
C ALA A 154 -2.03 -4.79 -1.76
N GLY A 155 -2.21 -6.10 -1.50
CA GLY A 155 -3.51 -6.69 -1.17
C GLY A 155 -3.70 -6.76 0.35
N THR A 156 -4.95 -6.74 0.79
CA THR A 156 -5.36 -6.98 2.18
C THR A 156 -5.68 -8.45 2.42
#